data_AF-A0A947NHR9-F1
#
_entry.id   AF-A0A947NHR9-F1
#
_cell.length_a   1.000
_cell.length_b   1.000
_cell.length_c   1.000
_cell.angle_alpha   90.00
_cell.angle_beta   90.00
_cell.angle_gamma   90.00
#
_symmetry.space_group_name_H-M   'P 1'
#
loop_
_entity.id
_entity.type
_entity.pdbx_description
1 polymer ?
#
loop_
_entity_poly.entity_id
_entity_poly.type
_entity_poly.pdbx_seq_one_letter_code
_entity_poly.pdbx_strand_id
1 'polypeptide(L)' 'KVIVLTYPAEVGGADVVYYHIAGGGHTVPGFESTPALLRGVVGPKNRDIDGPTEIWAFFEKHTT' A
#
# COMPACT_ATOMS: atom_id res chain seq x y z
N LYS A 1 10.95 -5.42 -0.34
CA LYS A 1 10.16 -6.56 0.19
C LYS A 1 8.87 -6.02 0.77
N VAL A 2 7.75 -6.75 0.67
CA VAL A 2 6.50 -6.40 1.35
C VAL A 2 6.14 -7.48 2.36
N ILE A 3 5.68 -7.06 3.55
CA ILE A 3 5.14 -7.94 4.58
C ILE A 3 3.67 -7.61 4.73
N VAL A 4 2.82 -8.61 4.64
CA VAL A 4 1.36 -8.46 4.69
C VAL A 4 0.84 -9.13 5.95
N LEU A 5 -0.01 -8.43 6.70
CA LEU A 5 -0.70 -8.94 7.87
C LEU A 5 -2.20 -8.72 7.69
N THR A 6 -2.99 -9.78 7.84
CA THR A 6 -4.46 -9.70 7.80
C THR A 6 -5.02 -9.83 9.21
N TYR A 7 -5.87 -8.88 9.58
CA TYR A 7 -6.64 -8.89 10.81
C TYR A 7 -8.12 -9.08 10.41
N PRO A 8 -8.69 -10.28 10.65
CA PRO A 8 -10.07 -10.54 10.28
C PRO A 8 -11.03 -9.70 11.12
N ALA A 9 -12.17 -9.32 10.53
CA ALA A 9 -13.25 -8.67 11.25
C ALA A 9 -13.81 -9.59 12.35
N GLU A 10 -13.96 -9.05 13.56
CA GLU A 10 -14.80 -9.64 14.59
C GLU A 10 -16.29 -9.28 14.36
N VAL A 11 -17.18 -9.78 15.21
CA VAL A 11 -18.63 -9.47 15.13
C VAL A 11 -18.86 -7.96 15.23
N GLY A 12 -19.39 -7.36 14.16
CA GLY A 12 -19.60 -5.90 14.06
C GLY A 12 -18.33 -5.10 13.73
N GLY A 13 -17.21 -5.76 13.48
CA GLY A 13 -15.94 -5.15 13.06
C GLY A 13 -15.81 -4.99 11.55
N ALA A 14 -14.66 -4.48 11.12
CA ALA A 14 -14.28 -4.34 9.71
C ALA A 14 -12.98 -5.09 9.45
N ASP A 15 -12.84 -5.68 8.26
CA ASP A 15 -11.61 -6.34 7.85
C ASP A 15 -10.48 -5.32 7.73
N VAL A 16 -9.27 -5.71 8.16
CA VAL A 16 -8.09 -4.86 8.07
C VAL A 16 -6.94 -5.65 7.46
N VAL A 17 -6.34 -5.13 6.40
CA VAL A 17 -5.10 -5.66 5.84
C VAL A 17 -4.01 -4.60 5.94
N TYR A 18 -2.92 -4.95 6.62
CA TYR A 18 -1.76 -4.08 6.81
C TYR A 18 -0.61 -4.51 5.91
N TYR A 19 -0.10 -3.56 5.12
CA TYR A 19 1.06 -3.75 4.24
C TYR A 19 2.24 -2.93 4.78
N HIS A 20 3.28 -3.63 5.22
CA HIS A 20 4.57 -3.00 5.51
C HIS A 20 5.46 -3.06 4.26
N ILE A 21 5.79 -1.89 3.73
CA ILE A 21 6.64 -1.74 2.55
C ILE A 21 8.09 -1.48 3.01
N ALA A 22 8.93 -2.52 2.98
CA ALA A 22 10.31 -2.41 3.44
C ALA A 22 11.22 -1.83 2.35
N GLY A 23 12.07 -0.88 2.74
CA GLY A 23 13.03 -0.22 1.85
C GLY A 23 12.42 0.82 0.90
N GLY A 24 11.15 1.19 1.10
CA GLY A 24 10.54 2.36 0.46
C GLY A 24 10.72 3.61 1.32
N GLY A 25 10.78 4.77 0.67
CA GLY A 25 10.69 6.08 1.29
C GLY A 25 9.24 6.57 1.38
N HIS A 26 9.06 7.88 1.57
CA HIS A 26 7.76 8.57 1.62
C HIS A 26 7.11 8.69 0.23
N THR A 27 6.87 7.54 -0.40
CA THR A 27 6.27 7.40 -1.73
C THR A 27 5.17 6.35 -1.69
N VAL A 28 4.23 6.44 -2.64
CA VAL A 28 3.22 5.39 -2.85
C VAL A 28 3.72 4.45 -3.96
N PRO A 29 3.96 3.15 -3.70
CA PRO A 29 4.26 2.18 -4.74
C PRO A 29 3.15 2.11 -5.78
N GLY A 30 3.51 1.99 -7.06
CA GLY A 30 2.54 2.02 -8.17
C GLY A 30 2.18 3.41 -8.69
N PHE A 31 2.49 4.49 -7.98
CA PHE A 31 2.16 5.86 -8.39
C PHE A 31 3.38 6.63 -8.91
N GLU A 32 3.46 6.91 -10.21
CA GLU A 32 4.71 7.40 -10.85
C GLU A 32 4.91 8.92 -10.93
N SER A 33 4.04 9.71 -10.29
CA SER A 33 4.05 11.18 -10.42
C SER A 33 5.07 11.92 -9.54
N THR A 34 5.99 11.23 -8.86
CA THR A 34 6.99 11.88 -7.99
C THR A 34 7.92 12.79 -8.80
N PRO A 35 7.89 14.12 -8.60
CA PRO A 35 8.77 15.03 -9.32
C PRO A 35 10.24 14.69 -9.07
N ALA A 36 11.07 14.79 -10.11
CA ALA A 36 12.50 14.43 -10.02
C ALA A 36 13.23 15.21 -8.91
N LEU A 37 12.87 16.48 -8.72
CA LEU A 37 13.42 17.37 -7.69
C LEU A 37 13.19 16.85 -6.26
N LEU A 38 12.10 16.09 -6.03
CA LEU A 38 11.74 15.59 -4.71
C LEU A 38 12.33 14.21 -4.39
N ARG A 39 12.93 13.52 -5.37
CA ARG A 39 13.43 12.13 -5.20
C ARG A 39 14.40 11.96 -4.04
N GLY A 40 15.26 12.97 -3.80
CA GLY A 40 16.20 12.95 -2.67
C GLY A 40 15.53 13.13 -1.29
N VAL A 41 14.35 13.76 -1.24
CA VAL A 41 13.60 14.03 0.00
C VAL A 41 12.67 12.86 0.33
N VAL A 42 11.95 12.36 -0.69
CA VAL A 42 10.97 11.28 -0.48
C VAL A 42 11.62 9.90 -0.43
N GLY A 43 12.89 9.78 -0.81
CA GLY A 43 13.62 8.52 -0.78
C GLY A 43 13.23 7.55 -1.91
N PRO A 44 13.74 6.32 -1.85
CA PRO A 44 13.56 5.33 -2.91
C PRO A 44 12.10 4.85 -2.97
N LYS A 45 11.67 4.40 -4.16
CA LYS A 45 10.37 3.76 -4.33
C LYS A 45 10.53 2.25 -4.31
N ASN A 46 9.78 1.57 -3.43
CA ASN A 46 9.64 0.12 -3.52
C ASN A 46 8.76 -0.24 -4.73
N ARG A 47 9.15 -1.25 -5.51
CA ARG A 47 8.44 -1.69 -6.74
C ARG A 47 7.89 -3.12 -6.64
N ASP A 48 7.84 -3.69 -5.44
CA ASP A 48 7.39 -5.06 -5.22
C ASP A 48 5.85 -5.15 -5.07
N ILE A 49 5.16 -4.01 -5.09
CA ILE A 49 3.72 -3.88 -4.89
C ILE A 49 3.18 -2.66 -5.65
N ASP A 50 1.93 -2.75 -6.09
CA ASP A 50 1.15 -1.61 -6.58
C ASP A 50 0.08 -1.26 -5.55
N GLY A 51 0.28 -0.16 -4.82
CA GLY A 51 -0.60 0.26 -3.73
C GLY A 51 -2.06 0.49 -4.18
N PRO A 52 -2.30 1.29 -5.24
CA PRO A 52 -3.65 1.52 -5.76
C PRO A 52 -4.39 0.22 -6.12
N THR A 53 -3.72 -0.73 -6.78
CA THR A 53 -4.31 -2.03 -7.13
C THR A 53 -4.77 -2.80 -5.90
N GLU A 54 -3.92 -2.91 -4.87
CA GLU A 54 -4.26 -3.63 -3.64
C GLU A 54 -5.40 -2.94 -2.86
N ILE A 55 -5.41 -1.61 -2.84
CA ILE A 55 -6.49 -0.82 -2.21
C ILE A 55 -7.82 -1.10 -2.91
N TRP A 56 -7.86 -1.06 -4.24
CA TRP A 56 -9.09 -1.35 -4.99
C TRP A 56 -9.53 -2.81 -4.83
N ALA A 57 -8.60 -3.76 -4.89
CA ALA A 57 -8.89 -5.18 -4.67
C ALA A 57 -9.45 -5.45 -3.26
N PHE A 58 -9.04 -4.68 -2.25
CA PHE A 58 -9.65 -4.74 -0.91
C PHE A 58 -11.11 -4.28 -0.95
N PHE A 59 -11.39 -3.13 -1.58
CA PHE A 59 -12.76 -2.61 -1.64
C PHE A 59 -13.70 -3.46 -2.50
N GLU A 60 -13.24 -4.01 -3.62
CA GLU A 60 -14.03 -4.90 -4.49
C GLU A 60 -14.50 -6.17 -3.75
N LYS A 61 -13.75 -6.66 -2.76
CA LYS A 61 -14.19 -7.77 -1.91
C LYS A 61 -15.29 -7.40 -0.91
N HIS A 62 -15.51 -6.10 -0.71
CA HIS A 62 -16.45 -5.54 0.26
C HIS A 62 -17.53 -4.67 -0.40
N THR A 63 -17.64 -4.68 -1.73
CA THR A 63 -18.78 -4.09 -2.42
C THR A 63 -20.00 -4.99 -2.22
N THR A 64 -21.08 -4.39 -1.74
CA THR A 64 -22.38 -5.03 -1.48
C THR A 64 -23.12 -5.40 -2.74
#